data_AF-A0A531MMN7-F1
#
_entry.id   AF-A0A531MMN7-F1
#
_cell.length_a   1.000
_cell.length_b   1.000
_cell.length_c   1.000
_cell.angle_alpha   90.00
_cell.angle_beta   90.00
_cell.angle_gamma   90.00
#
_symmetry.space_group_name_H-M   'P 1'
#
loop_
_entity.id
_entity.type
_entity.pdbx_description
1 polymer ?
#
loop_
_entity_poly.entity_id
_entity_poly.type
_entity_poly.pdbx_seq_one_letter_code
_entity_poly.pdbx_strand_id
1 'polypeptide(L)'
;MTDNPHHLATPSGKPRARSFAIRFDGKPGPFNAITDVHGVAVGYATLISGDGPLVVGRGPVRTGVTAILPRPRAELATPVFAGIFSQNGNGELTGSHIIEETGAFNFPITITNTHSCGVSRDGTLRWMNRVLPAAIDSAWGLPVAAETYDGFLNDINGHHLTSE
;
A
#
# COMPACT_ATOMS: atom_id res chain seq x y z
N MET A 1 -5.40 27.42 14.20
CA MET A 1 -4.46 26.30 14.01
C MET A 1 -4.95 25.16 14.90
N THR A 2 -4.67 23.90 14.56
CA THR A 2 -5.25 22.76 15.28
C THR A 2 -4.37 22.40 16.47
N ASP A 3 -4.94 22.25 17.67
CA ASP A 3 -4.18 21.84 18.86
C ASP A 3 -3.98 20.31 18.94
N ASN A 4 -4.50 19.57 17.96
CA ASN A 4 -4.38 18.12 17.90
C ASN A 4 -2.97 17.71 17.44
N PRO A 5 -2.18 16.99 18.27
CA PRO A 5 -0.81 16.61 17.94
C PRO A 5 -0.71 15.73 16.68
N HIS A 6 -1.71 14.89 16.39
CA HIS A 6 -1.74 14.06 15.18
C HIS A 6 -1.85 14.88 13.90
N HIS A 7 -2.36 16.12 13.99
CA HIS A 7 -2.44 17.02 12.83
C HIS A 7 -1.10 17.68 12.54
N LEU A 8 -0.23 17.78 13.55
CA LEU A 8 1.04 18.52 13.49
C LEU A 8 2.24 17.61 13.21
N ALA A 9 2.23 16.36 13.70
CA ALA A 9 3.34 15.43 13.55
C ALA A 9 2.90 14.03 13.10
N THR A 10 3.77 13.33 12.39
CA THR A 10 3.62 11.90 12.08
C THR A 10 3.85 11.06 13.35
N PRO A 11 3.47 9.76 13.36
CA PRO A 11 3.82 8.86 14.47
C PRO A 11 5.34 8.77 14.74
N SER A 12 6.19 9.02 13.73
CA SER A 12 7.65 9.08 13.85
C SER A 12 8.19 10.47 14.25
N GLY A 13 7.31 11.40 14.63
CA GLY A 13 7.67 12.75 15.11
C GLY A 13 8.08 13.73 14.00
N LYS A 14 7.90 13.39 12.72
CA LYS A 14 8.20 14.31 11.61
C LYS A 14 7.07 15.33 11.44
N PRO A 15 7.36 16.59 11.08
CA PRO A 15 6.34 17.59 10.87
C PRO A 15 5.41 17.23 9.70
N ARG A 16 4.12 17.53 9.86
CA ARG A 16 3.10 17.48 8.79
C ARG A 16 2.88 18.87 8.23
N ALA A 17 2.26 19.01 7.07
CA ALA A 17 2.02 20.32 6.44
C ALA A 17 1.39 21.38 7.39
N ARG A 18 0.47 20.97 8.27
CA ARG A 18 -0.20 21.88 9.21
C ARG A 18 0.73 22.41 10.32
N SER A 19 1.87 21.77 10.61
CA SER A 19 2.88 22.34 11.53
C SER A 19 3.54 23.60 10.97
N PHE A 20 3.50 23.78 9.65
CA PHE A 20 3.98 24.97 8.95
C PHE A 20 2.87 25.99 8.66
N ALA A 21 1.73 25.88 9.35
CA ALA A 21 0.55 26.73 9.15
C ALA A 21 -0.04 26.73 7.72
N ILE A 22 0.29 25.73 6.89
CA ILE A 22 -0.32 25.54 5.57
C ILE A 22 -1.80 25.20 5.77
N ARG A 23 -2.68 25.96 5.12
CA ARG A 23 -4.13 25.84 5.23
C ARG A 23 -4.67 24.96 4.10
N PHE A 24 -5.66 24.15 4.43
CA PHE A 24 -6.42 23.31 3.51
C PHE A 24 -7.90 23.46 3.84
N ASP A 25 -8.75 23.36 2.81
CA ASP A 25 -10.19 23.34 2.97
C ASP A 25 -10.66 22.08 3.72
N GLY A 26 -11.83 22.17 4.36
CA GLY A 26 -12.41 21.09 5.15
C GLY A 26 -11.78 20.90 6.54
N LYS A 27 -12.35 19.96 7.30
CA LYS A 27 -11.90 19.60 8.65
C LYS A 27 -11.48 18.13 8.67
N PRO A 28 -10.21 17.82 8.99
CA PRO A 28 -9.75 16.42 9.04
C PRO A 28 -10.31 15.68 10.26
N GLY A 29 -10.29 14.35 10.19
CA GLY A 29 -10.57 13.48 11.33
C GLY A 29 -9.50 13.57 12.43
N PRO A 30 -9.67 12.83 13.55
CA PRO A 30 -8.77 12.88 14.69
C PRO A 30 -7.30 12.58 14.36
N PHE A 31 -7.03 11.61 13.50
CA PHE A 31 -5.67 11.25 13.09
C PHE A 31 -5.21 12.00 11.85
N ASN A 32 -6.15 12.64 11.13
CA ASN A 32 -5.92 13.25 9.83
C ASN A 32 -5.25 12.21 8.91
N ALA A 33 -5.76 10.99 8.88
CA ALA A 33 -5.18 9.84 8.19
C ALA A 33 -6.28 8.90 7.68
N ILE A 34 -5.95 8.00 6.75
CA ILE A 34 -6.94 7.06 6.20
C ILE A 34 -7.56 6.15 7.27
N THR A 35 -6.84 5.88 8.36
CA THR A 35 -7.31 5.10 9.51
C THR A 35 -8.34 5.84 10.38
N ASP A 36 -8.69 7.08 10.07
CA ASP A 36 -9.89 7.73 10.62
C ASP A 36 -11.17 7.00 10.15
N VAL A 37 -11.11 6.24 9.06
CA VAL A 37 -12.18 5.32 8.65
C VAL A 37 -12.12 4.05 9.49
N HIS A 38 -13.16 3.81 10.29
CA HIS A 38 -13.23 2.67 11.20
C HIS A 38 -13.05 1.33 10.46
N GLY A 39 -12.17 0.47 11.00
CA GLY A 39 -11.86 -0.85 10.42
C GLY A 39 -10.74 -0.84 9.38
N VAL A 40 -10.35 0.33 8.86
CA VAL A 40 -9.18 0.45 7.97
C VAL A 40 -7.89 0.38 8.79
N ALA A 41 -6.95 -0.45 8.35
CA ALA A 41 -5.62 -0.53 8.94
C ALA A 41 -4.54 -0.40 7.85
N VAL A 42 -3.37 0.10 8.25
CA VAL A 42 -2.21 0.24 7.36
C VAL A 42 -1.00 -0.40 8.02
N GLY A 43 -0.26 -1.19 7.25
CA GLY A 43 1.06 -1.72 7.60
C GLY A 43 2.06 -1.43 6.50
N TYR A 44 3.34 -1.41 6.83
CA TYR A 44 4.39 -1.20 5.84
C TYR A 44 5.69 -1.91 6.25
N ALA A 45 6.47 -2.28 5.25
CA ALA A 45 7.85 -2.73 5.41
C ALA A 45 8.75 -1.80 4.59
N THR A 46 9.82 -1.31 5.21
CA THR A 46 10.78 -0.39 4.59
C THR A 46 12.13 -1.08 4.50
N LEU A 47 12.65 -1.22 3.29
CA LEU A 47 13.92 -1.87 2.99
C LEU A 47 14.96 -0.80 2.64
N ILE A 48 15.90 -0.60 3.57
CA ILE A 48 17.01 0.35 3.41
C ILE A 48 18.30 -0.38 3.75
N SER A 49 19.16 -0.59 2.76
CA SER A 49 20.48 -1.20 2.95
C SER A 49 21.45 -0.79 1.85
N GLY A 50 22.76 -0.81 2.15
CA GLY A 50 23.81 -0.42 1.24
C GLY A 50 23.85 1.09 0.93
N ASP A 51 24.99 1.53 0.42
CA ASP A 51 25.28 2.92 0.05
C ASP A 51 26.25 2.93 -1.15
N GLY A 52 26.38 4.09 -1.80
CA GLY A 52 27.32 4.28 -2.90
C GLY A 52 26.76 3.91 -4.28
N PRO A 53 27.63 3.61 -5.25
CA PRO A 53 27.22 3.33 -6.63
C PRO A 53 26.30 2.11 -6.75
N LEU A 54 25.32 2.20 -7.66
CA LEU A 54 24.41 1.10 -7.97
C LEU A 54 25.16 -0.12 -8.51
N VAL A 55 24.89 -1.29 -7.92
CA VAL A 55 25.23 -2.60 -8.47
C VAL A 55 23.96 -3.44 -8.48
N VAL A 56 23.48 -3.79 -9.68
CA VAL A 56 22.24 -4.54 -9.86
C VAL A 56 22.29 -5.87 -9.12
N GLY A 57 21.22 -6.16 -8.37
CA GLY A 57 21.11 -7.33 -7.50
C GLY A 57 21.83 -7.19 -6.15
N ARG A 58 22.38 -6.01 -5.83
CA ARG A 58 23.09 -5.77 -4.56
C ARG A 58 22.65 -4.50 -3.84
N GLY A 59 22.23 -3.47 -4.56
CA GLY A 59 21.81 -2.20 -3.98
C GLY A 59 22.58 -0.98 -4.52
N PRO A 60 22.40 0.20 -3.92
CA PRO A 60 21.68 0.43 -2.66
C PRO A 60 20.18 0.12 -2.76
N VAL A 61 19.61 -0.44 -1.69
CA VAL A 61 18.19 -0.78 -1.59
C VAL A 61 17.46 0.36 -0.89
N ARG A 62 16.44 0.92 -1.53
CA ARG A 62 15.61 2.02 -1.00
C ARG A 62 14.17 1.81 -1.43
N THR A 63 13.58 0.70 -1.00
CA THR A 63 12.25 0.27 -1.44
C THR A 63 11.40 -0.21 -0.27
N GLY A 64 10.22 -0.76 -0.55
CA GLY A 64 9.34 -1.33 0.46
C GLY A 64 7.98 -1.68 -0.10
N VAL A 65 7.08 -2.05 0.80
CA VAL A 65 5.67 -2.28 0.49
C VAL A 65 4.79 -1.68 1.58
N THR A 66 3.70 -1.06 1.18
CA THR A 66 2.61 -0.64 2.06
C THR A 66 1.40 -1.51 1.79
N ALA A 67 0.77 -2.03 2.84
CA ALA A 67 -0.48 -2.77 2.77
C ALA A 67 -1.60 -1.98 3.46
N ILE A 68 -2.71 -1.79 2.76
CA ILE A 68 -3.93 -1.16 3.27
C ILE A 68 -4.99 -2.25 3.38
N LEU A 69 -5.46 -2.50 4.59
CA LEU A 69 -6.54 -3.42 4.87
C LEU A 69 -7.85 -2.61 4.87
N PRO A 70 -8.74 -2.82 3.88
CA PRO A 70 -9.99 -2.06 3.81
C PRO A 70 -11.03 -2.51 4.84
N ARG A 71 -10.79 -3.66 5.50
CA ARG A 71 -11.62 -4.24 6.56
C ARG A 71 -10.73 -4.83 7.68
N PRO A 72 -11.30 -5.10 8.87
CA PRO A 72 -10.62 -5.88 9.90
C PRO A 72 -10.14 -7.24 9.38
N ARG A 73 -9.07 -7.78 9.96
CA ARG A 73 -8.41 -9.01 9.47
C ARG A 73 -9.35 -10.19 9.26
N ALA A 74 -10.36 -10.36 10.12
CA ALA A 74 -11.33 -11.45 10.04
C ALA A 74 -12.30 -11.34 8.85
N GLU A 75 -12.41 -10.15 8.24
CA GLU A 75 -13.39 -9.84 7.19
C GLU A 75 -12.71 -9.49 5.85
N LEU A 76 -11.40 -9.70 5.70
CA LEU A 76 -10.68 -9.29 4.49
C LEU A 76 -11.11 -10.00 3.22
N ALA A 77 -11.74 -11.17 3.33
CA ALA A 77 -12.32 -11.86 2.18
C ALA A 77 -13.69 -11.30 1.76
N THR A 78 -14.35 -10.53 2.64
CA THR A 78 -15.63 -9.90 2.34
C THR A 78 -15.42 -8.70 1.43
N PRO A 79 -16.05 -8.64 0.25
CA PRO A 79 -15.83 -7.55 -0.69
C PRO A 79 -16.15 -6.16 -0.11
N VAL A 80 -15.44 -5.17 -0.63
CA VAL A 80 -15.73 -3.74 -0.45
C VAL A 80 -16.06 -3.14 -1.80
N PHE A 81 -17.05 -2.25 -1.85
CA PHE A 81 -17.33 -1.47 -3.04
C PHE A 81 -16.14 -0.58 -3.38
N ALA A 82 -15.80 -0.52 -4.66
CA ALA A 82 -14.65 0.21 -5.15
C ALA A 82 -14.90 0.73 -6.56
N GLY A 83 -14.11 1.73 -6.94
CA GLY A 83 -14.00 2.24 -8.30
C GLY A 83 -12.58 2.73 -8.53
N ILE A 84 -12.17 2.80 -9.79
CA ILE A 84 -10.85 3.32 -10.18
C ILE A 84 -11.02 4.48 -11.16
N PHE A 85 -9.97 5.30 -11.25
CA PHE A 85 -9.87 6.35 -12.26
C PHE A 85 -8.42 6.46 -12.71
N SER A 86 -8.20 6.38 -14.02
CA SER A 86 -6.88 6.56 -14.63
C SER A 86 -6.75 7.98 -15.17
N GLN A 87 -5.94 8.81 -14.50
CA GLN A 87 -5.56 10.12 -15.04
C GLN A 87 -4.57 9.94 -16.20
N ASN A 88 -3.56 9.09 -16.03
CA ASN A 88 -2.61 8.64 -17.05
C ASN A 88 -2.21 7.19 -16.73
N GLY A 89 -2.33 6.30 -17.73
CA GLY A 89 -2.14 4.86 -17.54
C GLY A 89 -0.68 4.38 -17.62
N ASN A 90 0.31 5.25 -17.46
CA ASN A 90 1.72 4.84 -17.45
C ASN A 90 2.13 4.27 -16.09
N GLY A 91 1.55 3.13 -15.73
CA GLY A 91 1.79 2.40 -14.49
C GLY A 91 1.02 1.08 -14.44
N GLU A 92 1.16 0.35 -13.34
CA GLU A 92 0.49 -0.94 -13.13
C GLU A 92 -0.44 -0.93 -11.91
N LEU A 93 -1.61 -1.55 -12.05
CA LEU A 93 -2.59 -1.75 -10.98
C LEU A 93 -3.35 -3.05 -11.24
N THR A 94 -2.94 -4.12 -10.56
CA THR A 94 -3.64 -5.40 -10.62
C THR A 94 -5.02 -5.30 -9.97
N GLY A 95 -5.96 -6.14 -10.38
CA GLY A 95 -7.33 -6.10 -9.85
C GLY A 95 -8.19 -4.96 -10.41
N SER A 96 -7.65 -4.09 -11.27
CA SER A 96 -8.41 -3.06 -11.98
C SER A 96 -9.60 -3.63 -12.75
N HIS A 97 -9.38 -4.71 -13.53
CA HIS A 97 -10.45 -5.36 -14.30
C HIS A 97 -11.61 -5.87 -13.45
N ILE A 98 -11.34 -6.49 -12.28
CA ILE A 98 -12.42 -7.00 -11.43
C ILE A 98 -13.19 -5.86 -10.76
N ILE A 99 -12.51 -4.77 -10.42
CA ILE A 99 -13.15 -3.57 -9.87
C ILE A 99 -14.08 -2.94 -10.92
N GLU A 100 -13.62 -2.78 -12.16
CA GLU A 100 -14.45 -2.25 -13.26
C GLU A 100 -15.66 -3.16 -13.57
N GLU A 101 -15.45 -4.48 -13.55
CA GLU A 101 -16.52 -5.45 -13.88
C GLU A 101 -17.59 -5.54 -12.78
N THR A 102 -17.17 -5.54 -11.50
CA THR A 102 -18.09 -5.86 -10.38
C THR A 102 -18.37 -4.69 -9.45
N GLY A 103 -17.62 -3.59 -9.57
CA GLY A 103 -17.67 -2.47 -8.63
C GLY A 103 -17.16 -2.82 -7.24
N ALA A 104 -16.38 -3.91 -7.09
CA ALA A 104 -15.88 -4.38 -5.81
C ALA A 104 -14.56 -5.15 -5.92
N PHE A 105 -13.84 -5.25 -4.80
CA PHE A 105 -12.72 -6.18 -4.63
C PHE A 105 -12.66 -6.68 -3.18
N ASN A 106 -11.82 -7.69 -2.93
CA ASN A 106 -11.49 -8.20 -1.61
C ASN A 106 -9.97 -8.27 -1.41
N PHE A 107 -9.54 -8.59 -0.19
CA PHE A 107 -8.15 -8.63 0.27
C PHE A 107 -7.52 -7.24 0.50
N PRO A 108 -6.29 -7.17 1.06
CA PRO A 108 -5.55 -5.93 1.15
C PRO A 108 -5.21 -5.32 -0.21
N ILE A 109 -5.08 -4.00 -0.23
CA ILE A 109 -4.39 -3.26 -1.30
C ILE A 109 -2.91 -3.23 -0.94
N THR A 110 -2.03 -3.51 -1.89
CA THR A 110 -0.58 -3.33 -1.71
C THR A 110 -0.02 -2.27 -2.65
N ILE A 111 0.95 -1.49 -2.18
CA ILE A 111 1.63 -0.43 -2.95
C ILE A 111 3.14 -0.63 -2.79
N THR A 112 3.86 -0.78 -3.90
CA THR A 112 5.28 -1.13 -3.92
C THR A 112 6.02 -0.43 -5.09
N ASN A 113 7.23 -0.89 -5.44
CA ASN A 113 7.93 -0.45 -6.64
C ASN A 113 7.44 -1.15 -7.91
N THR A 114 7.68 -0.53 -9.07
CA THR A 114 7.24 -1.02 -10.40
C THR A 114 7.58 -2.48 -10.65
N HIS A 115 8.81 -2.90 -10.37
CA HIS A 115 9.28 -4.27 -10.68
C HIS A 115 8.85 -5.30 -9.63
N SER A 116 8.21 -4.87 -8.54
CA SER A 116 7.78 -5.72 -7.44
C SER A 116 6.26 -5.82 -7.31
N CYS A 117 5.50 -5.26 -8.26
CA CYS A 117 4.04 -5.36 -8.29
C CYS A 117 3.57 -6.84 -8.28
N GLY A 118 4.20 -7.70 -9.10
CA GLY A 118 3.90 -9.13 -9.15
C GLY A 118 4.14 -9.86 -7.81
N VAL A 119 5.32 -9.69 -7.20
CA VAL A 119 5.62 -10.35 -5.91
C VAL A 119 4.72 -9.85 -4.78
N SER A 120 4.30 -8.58 -4.81
CA SER A 120 3.36 -8.01 -3.84
C SER A 120 1.96 -8.63 -3.95
N ARG A 121 1.49 -8.82 -5.19
CA ARG A 121 0.23 -9.53 -5.48
C ARG A 121 0.28 -10.99 -5.01
N ASP A 122 1.37 -11.69 -5.29
CA ASP A 122 1.54 -13.10 -4.87
C ASP A 122 1.73 -13.23 -3.35
N GLY A 123 2.46 -12.31 -2.72
CA GLY A 123 2.61 -12.23 -1.27
C GLY A 123 1.25 -12.06 -0.57
N THR A 124 0.35 -11.26 -1.16
CA THR A 124 -1.03 -11.11 -0.65
C THR A 124 -1.77 -12.44 -0.65
N LEU A 125 -1.71 -13.22 -1.73
CA LEU A 125 -2.35 -14.55 -1.77
C LEU A 125 -1.74 -15.52 -0.77
N ARG A 126 -0.41 -15.58 -0.67
CA ARG A 126 0.28 -16.42 0.31
C ARG A 126 -0.13 -16.06 1.73
N TRP A 127 -0.24 -14.76 2.04
CA TRP A 127 -0.67 -14.29 3.35
C TRP A 127 -2.14 -14.62 3.63
N MET A 128 -3.05 -14.34 2.69
CA MET A 128 -4.46 -14.66 2.82
C MET A 128 -4.70 -16.14 3.03
N ASN A 129 -3.97 -17.01 2.32
CA ASN A 129 -4.05 -18.46 2.49
C ASN A 129 -3.62 -18.92 3.90
N ARG A 130 -2.73 -18.17 4.57
CA ARG A 130 -2.33 -18.45 5.95
C ARG A 130 -3.35 -17.93 6.97
N VAL A 131 -3.94 -16.75 6.74
CA VAL A 131 -4.78 -16.08 7.74
C VAL A 131 -6.27 -16.40 7.62
N LEU A 132 -6.76 -16.69 6.41
CA LEU A 132 -8.15 -17.05 6.11
C LEU A 132 -8.18 -18.16 5.04
N PRO A 133 -7.67 -19.38 5.31
CA PRO A 133 -7.56 -20.45 4.30
C PRO A 133 -8.90 -20.78 3.64
N ALA A 134 -9.98 -20.88 4.42
CA ALA A 134 -11.31 -21.19 3.90
C ALA A 134 -11.85 -20.15 2.89
N ALA A 135 -11.34 -18.91 2.94
CA ALA A 135 -11.71 -17.87 1.97
C ALA A 135 -10.98 -18.00 0.63
N ILE A 136 -9.86 -18.72 0.60
CA ILE A 136 -9.06 -18.99 -0.60
C ILE A 136 -9.48 -20.32 -1.25
N ASP A 137 -9.81 -21.33 -0.44
CA ASP A 137 -10.18 -22.68 -0.92
C ASP A 137 -11.41 -22.68 -1.86
N SER A 138 -12.28 -21.68 -1.76
CA SER A 138 -13.48 -21.53 -2.60
C SER A 138 -13.44 -20.35 -3.56
N ALA A 139 -12.33 -19.61 -3.68
CA ALA A 139 -12.27 -18.36 -4.42
C ALA A 139 -11.02 -18.22 -5.31
N TRP A 140 -11.21 -17.67 -6.51
CA TRP A 140 -10.13 -17.14 -7.34
C TRP A 140 -9.62 -15.81 -6.76
N GLY A 141 -8.33 -15.73 -6.44
CA GLY A 141 -7.78 -14.52 -5.86
C GLY A 141 -7.34 -13.49 -6.91
N LEU A 142 -7.92 -12.30 -6.88
CA LEU A 142 -7.54 -11.16 -7.73
C LEU A 142 -7.12 -9.95 -6.86
N PRO A 143 -5.99 -10.02 -6.11
CA PRO A 143 -5.57 -8.93 -5.24
C PRO A 143 -5.25 -7.65 -6.00
N VAL A 144 -5.38 -6.53 -5.29
CA VAL A 144 -4.97 -5.22 -5.78
C VAL A 144 -3.52 -4.96 -5.34
N ALA A 145 -2.63 -4.87 -6.32
CA ALA A 145 -1.26 -4.42 -6.16
C ALA A 145 -1.02 -3.27 -7.13
N ALA A 146 -0.53 -2.15 -6.61
CA ALA A 146 -0.21 -0.94 -7.35
C ALA A 146 1.26 -0.57 -7.11
N GLU A 147 1.78 0.33 -7.94
CA GLU A 147 3.20 0.65 -7.90
C GLU A 147 3.52 2.13 -8.18
N THR A 148 4.74 2.51 -7.83
CA THR A 148 5.42 3.69 -8.36
C THR A 148 6.88 3.37 -8.63
N TYR A 149 7.55 4.17 -9.47
CA TYR A 149 8.95 3.93 -9.83
C TYR A 149 9.92 4.53 -8.80
N ASP A 150 10.73 3.68 -8.16
CA ASP A 150 11.75 4.09 -7.18
C ASP A 150 13.19 3.94 -7.69
N GLY A 151 13.39 3.59 -8.97
CA GLY A 151 14.70 3.25 -9.55
C GLY A 151 15.73 4.39 -9.60
N PHE A 152 15.35 5.62 -9.23
CA PHE A 152 16.29 6.72 -9.03
C PHE A 152 17.13 6.55 -7.74
N LEU A 153 16.53 5.97 -6.69
CA LEU A 153 17.17 5.78 -5.38
C LEU A 153 17.42 4.30 -5.05
N ASN A 154 16.72 3.40 -5.72
CA ASN A 154 16.69 1.99 -5.44
C ASN A 154 17.31 1.19 -6.59
N ASP A 155 17.98 0.09 -6.25
CA ASP A 155 18.28 -0.98 -7.19
C ASP A 155 17.00 -1.75 -7.57
N ILE A 156 16.16 -1.13 -8.40
CA ILE A 156 14.85 -1.67 -8.79
C ILE A 156 14.95 -2.98 -9.59
N ASN A 157 16.06 -3.18 -10.31
CA ASN A 157 16.35 -4.40 -11.06
C ASN A 157 16.92 -5.53 -10.18
N GLY A 158 17.23 -5.25 -8.91
CA GLY A 158 17.72 -6.25 -7.98
C GLY A 158 16.63 -7.11 -7.33
N HIS A 159 15.35 -6.78 -7.52
CA HIS A 159 14.20 -7.53 -6.99
C HIS A 159 14.29 -7.79 -5.47
N HIS A 160 14.64 -6.76 -4.69
CA HIS A 160 14.91 -6.87 -3.25
C HIS A 160 13.69 -7.13 -2.37
N LEU A 161 12.47 -6.97 -2.89
CA LEU A 161 11.25 -7.30 -2.16
C LEU A 161 10.96 -8.80 -2.28
N THR A 162 10.71 -9.46 -1.15
CA THR A 162 10.29 -10.86 -1.11
C THR A 162 8.84 -10.99 -0.65
N SER A 163 8.33 -12.22 -0.66
CA SER A 163 6.92 -12.51 -0.38
C SER A 163 6.61 -12.83 1.10
N GLU A 164 7.62 -12.73 1.96
CA GLU A 164 7.58 -12.94 3.42
C GLU A 164 7.17 -11.67 4.16
#